data_AF-A0A7S4I131-F1
#
_entry.id   AF-A0A7S4I131-F1
#
_cell.length_a   1.000
_cell.length_b   1.000
_cell.length_c   1.000
_cell.angle_alpha   90.00
_cell.angle_beta   90.00
_cell.angle_gamma   90.00
#
_symmetry.space_group_name_H-M   'P 1'
#
loop_
_entity.id
_entity.type
_entity.pdbx_description
1 polymer ?
#
loop_
_entity_poly.entity_id
_entity_poly.type
_entity_poly.pdbx_seq_one_letter_code
_entity_poly.pdbx_strand_id
1 'polypeptide(L)'
;MPALVNNNAPIGEDATDVIYALRKQSDETKICREMVKKLSQSEMETAARSSYKYLSKSLDGRCSSEEREHYAMAMALRYLRVAKGDQLSALASMKSTIAYREEIDVDGLRRCFYESDNPDESKANRYDRYRSNLFEQLSTAKAYVRGYDIKGRALYPMIPRRNNSFDPEWYLKGYVYMMERALACTERKTEGL
;
A
#
# COMPACT_ATOMS: atom_id res chain seq x y z
N MET A 1 37.52 7.00 37.70
CA MET A 1 37.48 6.86 36.24
C MET A 1 36.69 8.04 35.67
N PRO A 2 37.29 8.90 34.83
CA PRO A 2 36.56 10.05 34.28
C PRO A 2 35.63 9.59 33.15
N ALA A 3 34.39 10.07 33.19
CA ALA A 3 33.38 9.82 32.17
C ALA A 3 33.78 10.51 30.85
N LEU A 4 33.81 9.74 29.76
CA LEU A 4 34.02 10.25 28.41
C LEU A 4 32.79 11.07 28.00
N VAL A 5 33.00 12.37 27.78
CA VAL A 5 31.99 13.28 27.22
C VAL A 5 31.79 12.91 25.76
N ASN A 6 30.61 12.40 25.42
CA ASN A 6 30.24 12.01 24.08
C ASN A 6 29.80 13.25 23.27
N ASN A 7 30.77 13.91 22.63
CA ASN A 7 30.55 15.08 21.77
C ASN A 7 30.10 14.68 20.35
N ASN A 8 28.96 13.99 20.22
CA ASN A 8 28.29 13.84 18.93
C ASN A 8 27.22 14.93 18.79
N ALA A 9 27.66 16.16 18.57
CA ALA A 9 26.81 17.19 18.01
C ALA A 9 26.50 16.83 16.54
N PRO A 10 25.25 16.96 16.08
CA PRO A 10 24.90 16.66 14.70
C PRO A 10 25.65 17.65 13.80
N ILE A 11 26.47 17.09 12.89
CA ILE A 11 27.07 17.81 11.78
C ILE A 11 25.92 18.46 11.01
N GLY A 12 25.91 19.80 10.97
CA GLY A 12 24.83 20.57 10.35
C GLY A 12 24.66 20.17 8.89
N GLU A 13 23.43 19.80 8.51
CA GLU A 13 23.06 19.64 7.10
C GLU A 13 23.32 20.98 6.37
N ASP A 14 24.08 20.93 5.28
CA ASP A 14 24.40 22.08 4.46
C ASP A 14 23.08 22.68 3.93
N ALA A 15 22.89 23.99 4.11
CA ALA A 15 21.67 24.68 3.68
C ALA A 15 21.38 24.48 2.17
N THR A 16 22.41 24.20 1.36
CA THR A 16 22.26 23.88 -0.06
C THR A 16 21.58 22.54 -0.30
N ASP A 17 21.87 21.51 0.50
CA ASP A 17 21.23 20.19 0.41
C ASP A 17 19.74 20.26 0.79
N VAL A 18 19.41 21.06 1.81
CA VAL A 18 18.03 21.30 2.24
C VAL A 18 17.23 22.00 1.13
N ILE A 19 17.78 23.05 0.52
CA ILE A 19 17.12 23.78 -0.58
C ILE A 19 16.92 22.87 -1.80
N TYR A 20 17.89 22.03 -2.15
CA TYR A 20 17.77 21.07 -3.24
C TYR A 20 16.67 20.04 -2.97
N ALA A 21 16.63 19.46 -1.77
CA ALA A 21 15.60 18.51 -1.36
C ALA A 21 14.19 19.12 -1.42
N LEU A 22 14.03 20.36 -0.94
CA LEU A 22 12.75 21.08 -0.98
C LEU A 22 12.29 21.36 -2.41
N ARG A 23 13.19 21.79 -3.30
CA ARG A 23 12.87 22.01 -4.72
C ARG A 23 12.46 20.71 -5.41
N LYS A 24 13.23 19.65 -5.19
CA LYS A 24 12.92 18.32 -5.74
C LYS A 24 11.55 17.83 -5.26
N GLN A 25 11.23 18.00 -3.98
CA GLN A 25 9.91 17.64 -3.44
C GLN A 25 8.78 18.47 -4.06
N SER A 26 8.99 19.78 -4.26
CA SER A 26 8.03 20.66 -4.96
C SER A 26 7.77 20.18 -6.39
N ASP A 27 8.82 19.78 -7.13
CA ASP A 27 8.69 19.34 -8.52
C ASP A 27 8.02 17.96 -8.61
N GLU A 28 8.39 17.01 -7.75
CA GLU A 28 7.70 15.71 -7.64
C GLU A 28 6.20 15.90 -7.35
N THR A 29 5.86 16.81 -6.43
CA THR A 29 4.47 17.10 -6.05
C THR A 29 3.65 17.62 -7.24
N LYS A 30 4.22 18.52 -8.06
CA LYS A 30 3.56 19.03 -9.27
C LYS A 30 3.33 17.92 -10.28
N ILE A 31 4.34 17.10 -10.55
CA ILE A 31 4.23 15.98 -11.50
C ILE A 31 3.17 14.97 -11.03
N CYS A 32 3.18 14.60 -9.75
CA CYS A 32 2.18 13.69 -9.18
C CYS A 32 0.76 14.25 -9.29
N ARG A 33 0.56 15.55 -9.05
CA ARG A 33 -0.75 16.18 -9.23
C ARG A 33 -1.22 16.10 -10.67
N GLU A 34 -0.34 16.37 -11.64
CA GLU A 34 -0.67 16.24 -13.06
C GLU A 34 -0.94 14.77 -13.48
N MET A 35 -0.26 13.80 -12.87
CA MET A 35 -0.60 12.38 -13.06
C MET A 35 -2.00 12.05 -12.53
N VAL A 36 -2.34 12.50 -11.32
CA VAL A 36 -3.64 12.24 -10.69
C VAL A 36 -4.79 12.91 -11.46
N LYS A 37 -4.59 14.11 -12.01
CA LYS A 37 -5.57 14.78 -12.89
C LYS A 37 -5.89 14.00 -14.17
N LYS A 38 -4.99 13.12 -14.64
CA LYS A 38 -5.20 12.27 -15.82
C LYS A 38 -5.91 10.95 -15.51
N LEU A 39 -6.30 10.74 -14.25
CA LEU A 39 -7.13 9.62 -13.81
C LEU A 39 -8.61 10.03 -13.86
N SER A 40 -9.45 9.08 -14.23
CA SER A 40 -10.90 9.17 -14.00
C SER A 40 -11.22 9.16 -12.50
N GLN A 41 -12.45 9.52 -12.14
CA GLN A 41 -12.91 9.51 -10.75
C GLN A 41 -12.83 8.10 -10.12
N SER A 42 -13.12 7.05 -10.91
CA SER A 42 -13.00 5.65 -10.46
C SER A 42 -11.54 5.27 -10.22
N GLU A 43 -10.66 5.54 -11.20
CA GLU A 43 -9.23 5.26 -11.06
C GLU A 43 -8.60 6.00 -9.87
N MET A 44 -9.01 7.26 -9.63
CA MET A 44 -8.55 8.04 -8.50
C MET A 44 -9.02 7.45 -7.16
N GLU A 45 -10.26 6.97 -7.09
CA GLU A 45 -10.79 6.28 -5.90
C GLU A 45 -10.01 4.98 -5.64
N THR A 46 -9.80 4.15 -6.66
CA THR A 46 -9.01 2.92 -6.54
C THR A 46 -7.55 3.21 -6.14
N ALA A 47 -6.94 4.27 -6.69
CA ALA A 47 -5.60 4.71 -6.32
C ALA A 47 -5.53 5.16 -4.85
N ALA A 48 -6.51 5.95 -4.39
CA ALA A 48 -6.59 6.40 -3.01
C ALA A 48 -6.78 5.22 -2.04
N ARG A 49 -7.63 4.25 -2.39
CA ARG A 49 -7.84 3.01 -1.62
C ARG A 49 -6.62 2.11 -1.53
N SER A 50 -5.53 2.38 -2.25
CA SER A 50 -4.24 1.71 -1.99
C SER A 50 -3.73 1.95 -0.57
N SER A 51 -4.13 3.05 0.09
CA SER A 51 -3.94 3.25 1.54
C SER A 51 -5.02 2.52 2.35
N TYR A 52 -4.61 1.87 3.43
CA TYR A 52 -5.52 1.31 4.42
C TYR A 52 -6.27 2.38 5.19
N LYS A 53 -5.59 3.48 5.55
CA LYS A 53 -6.19 4.61 6.26
C LYS A 53 -7.31 5.25 5.43
N TYR A 54 -7.09 5.44 4.13
CA TYR A 54 -8.14 5.92 3.23
C TYR A 54 -9.26 4.90 3.05
N LEU A 55 -8.93 3.63 2.78
CA LEU A 55 -9.95 2.59 2.59
C LEU A 55 -10.92 2.56 3.79
N SER A 56 -10.41 2.47 5.01
CA SER A 56 -11.25 2.43 6.21
C SER A 56 -12.15 3.66 6.33
N LYS A 57 -11.63 4.87 6.13
CA LYS A 57 -12.44 6.10 6.16
C LYS A 57 -13.49 6.16 5.05
N SER A 58 -13.15 5.66 3.86
CA SER A 58 -14.03 5.71 2.69
C SER A 58 -15.27 4.84 2.87
N LEU A 59 -15.11 3.70 3.56
CA LEU A 59 -16.21 2.80 3.90
C LEU A 59 -17.21 3.43 4.88
N ASP A 60 -16.73 4.30 5.77
CA ASP A 60 -17.58 5.05 6.70
C ASP A 60 -18.24 6.28 6.05
N GLY A 61 -17.99 6.55 4.76
CA GLY A 61 -18.47 7.74 4.07
C GLY A 61 -17.85 9.05 4.55
N ARG A 62 -16.69 9.00 5.23
CA ARG A 62 -16.05 10.16 5.88
C ARG A 62 -14.95 10.82 5.07
N CYS A 63 -14.72 10.41 3.82
CA CYS A 63 -13.61 10.93 3.00
C CYS A 63 -14.00 12.17 2.21
N SER A 64 -13.14 13.20 2.26
CA SER A 64 -13.25 14.37 1.37
C SER A 64 -12.58 14.13 0.02
N SER A 65 -12.89 14.97 -0.98
CA SER A 65 -12.19 14.92 -2.27
C SER A 65 -10.70 15.27 -2.14
N GLU A 66 -10.34 16.11 -1.18
CA GLU A 66 -8.94 16.46 -0.90
C GLU A 66 -8.17 15.28 -0.30
N GLU A 67 -8.78 14.53 0.62
CA GLU A 67 -8.17 13.31 1.16
C GLU A 67 -7.97 12.28 0.06
N ARG A 68 -8.96 12.10 -0.82
CA ARG A 68 -8.85 11.19 -1.97
C ARG A 68 -7.68 11.56 -2.89
N GLU A 69 -7.58 12.84 -3.26
CA GLU A 69 -6.46 13.33 -4.06
C GLU A 69 -5.12 13.12 -3.35
N HIS A 70 -5.05 13.41 -2.04
CA HIS A 70 -3.85 13.22 -1.24
C HIS A 70 -3.33 11.78 -1.27
N TYR A 71 -4.18 10.78 -1.05
CA TYR A 71 -3.76 9.37 -1.09
C TYR A 71 -3.47 8.88 -2.53
N ALA A 72 -4.20 9.36 -3.53
CA ALA A 72 -3.88 9.08 -4.93
C ALA A 72 -2.50 9.65 -5.33
N MET A 73 -2.16 10.85 -4.86
CA MET A 73 -0.84 11.46 -5.06
C MET A 73 0.27 10.64 -4.39
N ALA A 74 0.03 10.07 -3.21
CA ALA A 74 1.00 9.20 -2.55
C ALA A 74 1.32 7.94 -3.39
N MET A 75 0.32 7.37 -4.06
CA MET A 75 0.55 6.29 -5.04
C MET A 75 1.33 6.79 -6.25
N ALA A 76 0.93 7.93 -6.84
CA ALA A 76 1.64 8.51 -7.99
C ALA A 76 3.13 8.77 -7.67
N LEU A 77 3.44 9.25 -6.47
CA LEU A 77 4.81 9.50 -6.02
C LEU A 77 5.67 8.23 -6.00
N ARG A 78 5.10 7.09 -5.56
CA ARG A 78 5.81 5.80 -5.59
C ARG A 78 6.17 5.40 -7.02
N TYR A 79 5.24 5.53 -7.97
CA TYR A 79 5.51 5.22 -9.38
C TYR A 79 6.51 6.19 -10.01
N LEU A 80 6.40 7.49 -9.70
CA LEU A 80 7.32 8.50 -10.23
C LEU A 80 8.76 8.21 -9.79
N ARG A 81 8.95 7.84 -8.51
CA ARG A 81 10.27 7.47 -7.97
C ARG A 81 10.83 6.21 -8.63
N VAL A 82 10.02 5.19 -8.86
CA VAL A 82 10.44 3.96 -9.56
C VAL A 82 10.81 4.26 -11.01
N ALA A 83 10.04 5.13 -11.69
CA ALA A 83 10.31 5.58 -13.05
C ALA A 83 11.43 6.64 -13.14
N LYS A 84 12.13 6.94 -12.04
CA LYS A 84 13.22 7.92 -11.97
C LYS A 84 12.83 9.31 -12.51
N GLY A 85 11.59 9.73 -12.28
CA GLY A 85 11.07 11.01 -12.73
C GLY A 85 10.38 11.00 -14.11
N ASP A 86 10.38 9.87 -14.84
CA ASP A 86 9.63 9.77 -16.09
C ASP A 86 8.13 9.66 -15.82
N GLN A 87 7.43 10.79 -16.01
CA GLN A 87 6.00 10.92 -15.77
C GLN A 87 5.15 9.98 -16.63
N LEU A 88 5.51 9.77 -17.90
CA LEU A 88 4.66 9.01 -18.83
C LEU A 88 4.70 7.52 -18.47
N SER A 89 5.90 6.99 -18.26
CA SER A 89 6.10 5.60 -17.81
C SER A 89 5.50 5.36 -16.43
N ALA A 90 5.63 6.32 -15.51
CA ALA A 90 5.03 6.26 -14.18
C ALA A 90 3.50 6.20 -14.26
N LEU A 91 2.88 7.07 -15.08
CA LEU A 91 1.44 7.11 -15.25
C LEU A 91 0.90 5.82 -15.88
N ALA A 92 1.57 5.31 -16.92
CA ALA A 92 1.20 4.04 -17.54
C ALA A 92 1.24 2.89 -16.54
N SER A 93 2.32 2.78 -15.76
CA SER A 93 2.47 1.73 -14.73
C SER A 93 1.46 1.85 -13.60
N MET A 94 1.15 3.09 -13.18
CA MET A 94 0.12 3.37 -12.18
C MET A 94 -1.26 2.91 -12.67
N LYS A 95 -1.64 3.25 -13.91
CA LYS A 95 -2.92 2.83 -14.51
C LYS A 95 -3.02 1.31 -14.65
N SER A 96 -1.97 0.64 -15.13
CA SER A 96 -1.95 -0.83 -15.19
C SER A 96 -2.13 -1.46 -13.82
N THR A 97 -1.57 -0.86 -12.77
CA THR A 97 -1.76 -1.37 -11.40
C THR A 97 -3.17 -1.12 -10.88
N ILE A 98 -3.77 0.04 -11.18
CA ILE A 98 -5.18 0.31 -10.83
C ILE A 98 -6.09 -0.73 -11.48
N ALA A 99 -5.93 -0.97 -12.78
CA ALA A 99 -6.70 -1.99 -13.50
C ALA A 99 -6.53 -3.39 -12.90
N TYR A 100 -5.29 -3.78 -12.58
CA TYR A 100 -5.01 -5.06 -11.93
C TYR A 100 -5.66 -5.20 -10.55
N ARG A 101 -5.68 -4.12 -9.74
CA ARG A 101 -6.32 -4.13 -8.41
C ARG A 101 -7.82 -4.34 -8.51
N GLU A 102 -8.45 -3.76 -9.54
CA GLU A 102 -9.87 -3.94 -9.84
C GLU A 102 -10.14 -5.36 -10.34
N GLU A 103 -9.33 -5.87 -11.27
CA GLU A 103 -9.45 -7.23 -11.83
C GLU A 103 -9.40 -8.32 -10.75
N ILE A 104 -8.48 -8.19 -9.79
CA ILE A 104 -8.29 -9.19 -8.72
C ILE A 104 -9.26 -9.00 -7.54
N ASP A 105 -10.00 -7.88 -7.50
CA ASP A 105 -10.83 -7.45 -6.37
C ASP A 105 -10.01 -7.37 -5.06
N VAL A 106 -8.92 -6.61 -5.09
CA VAL A 106 -8.00 -6.48 -3.93
C VAL A 106 -8.72 -5.96 -2.69
N ASP A 107 -9.67 -5.03 -2.85
CA ASP A 107 -10.47 -4.54 -1.73
C ASP A 107 -11.38 -5.63 -1.17
N GLY A 108 -11.96 -6.50 -2.00
CA GLY A 108 -12.67 -7.69 -1.55
C GLY A 108 -11.77 -8.64 -0.75
N LEU A 109 -10.55 -8.91 -1.22
CA LEU A 109 -9.57 -9.72 -0.48
C LEU A 109 -9.24 -9.11 0.89
N ARG A 110 -9.06 -7.78 0.96
CA ARG A 110 -8.76 -7.07 2.21
C ARG A 110 -9.92 -7.12 3.20
N ARG A 111 -11.16 -7.18 2.69
CA ARG A 111 -12.39 -7.05 3.49
C ARG A 111 -13.03 -8.37 3.90
N CYS A 112 -12.70 -9.48 3.26
CA CYS A 112 -13.36 -10.78 3.47
C CYS A 112 -13.30 -11.36 4.90
N PHE A 113 -12.51 -10.76 5.80
CA PHE A 113 -12.43 -11.15 7.22
C PHE A 113 -13.12 -10.17 8.19
N TYR A 114 -13.76 -9.10 7.71
CA TYR A 114 -14.52 -8.17 8.55
C TYR A 114 -16.01 -8.52 8.54
N GLU A 115 -16.58 -8.80 9.72
CA GLU A 115 -17.97 -9.24 9.89
C GLU A 115 -19.00 -8.11 9.68
N SER A 116 -18.59 -6.85 9.87
CA SER A 116 -19.46 -5.67 9.83
C SER A 116 -19.81 -5.17 8.42
N ASP A 117 -19.21 -5.75 7.38
CA ASP A 117 -19.14 -5.17 6.04
C ASP A 117 -20.09 -5.81 5.01
N ASN A 118 -21.05 -6.63 5.46
CA ASN A 118 -21.99 -7.38 4.62
C ASN A 118 -23.43 -6.83 4.67
N PRO A 119 -23.75 -5.75 3.94
CA PRO A 119 -25.13 -5.27 3.81
C PRO A 119 -25.92 -5.96 2.68
N ASP A 120 -25.31 -6.84 1.88
CA ASP A 120 -25.92 -7.44 0.67
C ASP A 120 -25.54 -8.92 0.52
N GLU A 121 -26.53 -9.78 0.26
CA GLU A 121 -26.41 -11.25 0.14
C GLU A 121 -25.43 -11.67 -0.97
N SER A 122 -25.39 -10.92 -2.07
CA SER A 122 -24.45 -11.17 -3.18
C SER A 122 -22.99 -10.93 -2.77
N LYS A 123 -22.73 -9.93 -1.92
CA LYS A 123 -21.39 -9.64 -1.40
C LYS A 123 -20.98 -10.64 -0.33
N ALA A 124 -21.93 -11.08 0.51
CA ALA A 124 -21.68 -12.11 1.53
C ALA A 124 -21.14 -13.40 0.91
N ASN A 125 -21.82 -13.92 -0.12
CA ASN A 125 -21.39 -15.14 -0.81
C ASN A 125 -19.98 -15.03 -1.41
N ARG A 126 -19.63 -13.85 -1.97
CA ARG A 126 -18.29 -13.60 -2.49
C ARG A 126 -17.23 -13.56 -1.39
N TYR A 127 -17.49 -12.86 -0.29
CA TYR A 127 -16.55 -12.77 0.83
C TYR A 127 -16.38 -14.10 1.55
N ASP A 128 -17.42 -14.91 1.66
CA ASP A 128 -17.33 -16.26 2.22
C ASP A 128 -16.47 -17.18 1.36
N ARG A 129 -16.60 -17.09 0.02
CA ARG A 129 -15.69 -17.79 -0.90
C ARG A 129 -14.25 -17.31 -0.74
N TYR A 130 -14.01 -16.00 -0.62
CA TYR A 130 -12.67 -15.45 -0.44
C TYR A 130 -12.05 -15.91 0.87
N ARG A 131 -12.80 -15.82 1.96
CA ARG A 131 -12.40 -16.26 3.29
C ARG A 131 -12.04 -17.73 3.30
N SER A 132 -12.89 -18.59 2.74
CA SER A 132 -12.68 -20.05 2.73
C SER A 132 -11.41 -20.44 1.97
N ASN A 133 -11.24 -19.92 0.74
CA ASN A 133 -10.06 -20.24 -0.07
C ASN A 133 -8.78 -19.63 0.51
N LEU A 134 -8.81 -18.39 0.99
CA LEU A 134 -7.64 -17.78 1.66
C LEU A 134 -7.26 -18.55 2.92
N PHE A 135 -8.25 -18.99 3.72
CA PHE A 135 -7.98 -19.77 4.92
C PHE A 135 -7.25 -21.08 4.59
N GLU A 136 -7.71 -21.79 3.56
CA GLU A 136 -7.04 -22.99 3.05
C GLU A 136 -5.62 -22.68 2.57
N GLN A 137 -5.46 -21.65 1.72
CA GLN A 137 -4.15 -21.28 1.16
C GLN A 137 -3.13 -20.85 2.22
N LEU A 138 -3.58 -20.21 3.30
CA LEU A 138 -2.74 -19.67 4.36
C LEU A 138 -2.51 -20.66 5.52
N SER A 139 -3.27 -21.76 5.56
CA SER A 139 -3.21 -22.77 6.63
C SER A 139 -1.81 -23.36 6.87
N THR A 140 -0.98 -23.43 5.82
CA THR A 140 0.38 -23.99 5.91
C THR A 140 1.42 -23.01 6.46
N ALA A 141 1.04 -21.74 6.69
CA ALA A 141 1.98 -20.66 7.03
C ALA A 141 3.17 -20.58 6.05
N LYS A 142 2.91 -20.80 4.75
CA LYS A 142 3.88 -20.60 3.66
C LYS A 142 4.25 -19.13 3.46
N ALA A 143 3.40 -18.21 3.91
CA ALA A 143 3.67 -16.79 3.98
C ALA A 143 2.93 -16.21 5.19
N TYR A 144 3.56 -15.32 5.95
CA TYR A 144 2.94 -14.67 7.11
C TYR A 144 3.55 -13.29 7.34
N VAL A 145 2.88 -12.44 8.14
CA VAL A 145 3.41 -11.11 8.53
C VAL A 145 3.66 -11.13 10.03
N ARG A 146 4.91 -10.86 10.46
CA ARG A 146 5.25 -10.88 11.89
C ARG A 146 6.45 -10.00 12.21
N GLY A 147 6.25 -9.07 13.13
CA GLY A 147 7.30 -8.18 13.61
C GLY A 147 7.62 -7.06 12.62
N TYR A 148 8.59 -6.24 13.01
CA TYR A 148 9.00 -5.04 12.29
C TYR A 148 10.52 -4.93 12.30
N ASP A 149 11.09 -4.32 11.28
CA ASP A 149 12.49 -3.92 11.31
C ASP A 149 12.69 -2.59 12.07
N ILE A 150 13.94 -2.14 12.15
CA ILE A 150 14.31 -0.88 12.82
C ILE A 150 13.68 0.38 12.21
N LYS A 151 13.16 0.28 10.97
CA LYS A 151 12.48 1.38 10.26
C LYS A 151 10.96 1.28 10.35
N GLY A 152 10.42 0.32 11.12
CA GLY A 152 8.98 0.11 11.25
C GLY A 152 8.33 -0.58 10.04
N ARG A 153 9.11 -1.18 9.14
CA ARG A 153 8.59 -1.96 8.00
C ARG A 153 8.21 -3.35 8.47
N ALA A 154 7.00 -3.80 8.14
CA ALA A 154 6.53 -5.12 8.52
C ALA A 154 7.37 -6.21 7.85
N LEU A 155 7.73 -7.25 8.60
CA LEU A 155 8.44 -8.39 8.03
C LEU A 155 7.45 -9.37 7.40
N TYR A 156 7.75 -9.79 6.17
CA TYR A 156 6.95 -10.73 5.40
C TYR A 156 7.78 -11.98 5.01
N PRO A 157 7.94 -12.96 5.93
CA PRO A 157 8.63 -14.20 5.61
C PRO A 157 7.83 -15.08 4.65
N MET A 158 8.51 -15.58 3.62
CA MET A 158 8.00 -16.59 2.69
C MET A 158 8.78 -17.89 2.86
N ILE A 159 8.07 -19.01 2.92
CA ILE A 159 8.62 -20.36 3.09
C ILE A 159 8.07 -21.24 1.95
N PRO A 160 8.67 -21.18 0.74
CA PRO A 160 8.13 -21.84 -0.45
C PRO A 160 7.90 -23.35 -0.29
N ARG A 161 8.78 -24.03 0.46
CA ARG A 161 8.69 -25.48 0.72
C ARG A 161 7.45 -25.93 1.51
N ARG A 162 6.65 -24.99 2.04
CA ARG A 162 5.37 -25.27 2.72
C ARG A 162 4.16 -25.21 1.79
N ASN A 163 4.38 -25.02 0.49
CA ASN A 163 3.31 -25.11 -0.48
C ASN A 163 3.05 -26.58 -0.83
N ASN A 164 1.90 -27.09 -0.43
CA ASN A 164 1.47 -28.48 -0.60
C ASN A 164 0.42 -28.67 -1.71
N SER A 165 -0.17 -27.59 -2.20
CA SER A 165 -1.12 -27.56 -3.31
C SER A 165 -0.87 -26.34 -4.21
N PHE A 166 -1.33 -26.41 -5.46
CA PHE A 166 -1.21 -25.30 -6.40
C PHE A 166 -2.54 -25.09 -7.13
N ASP A 167 -3.25 -24.06 -6.70
CA ASP A 167 -4.32 -23.43 -7.45
C ASP A 167 -3.76 -22.10 -7.97
N PRO A 168 -3.61 -21.88 -9.29
CA PRO A 168 -2.96 -20.68 -9.82
C PRO A 168 -3.62 -19.37 -9.36
N GLU A 169 -4.95 -19.34 -9.32
CA GLU A 169 -5.72 -18.15 -8.96
C GLU A 169 -5.53 -17.84 -7.47
N TRP A 170 -5.78 -18.83 -6.62
CA TRP A 170 -5.73 -18.65 -5.18
C TRP A 170 -4.31 -18.58 -4.62
N TYR A 171 -3.34 -19.17 -5.32
CA TYR A 171 -1.94 -18.97 -5.05
C TYR A 171 -1.62 -17.48 -5.17
N LEU A 172 -1.89 -16.85 -6.31
CA LEU A 172 -1.59 -15.44 -6.52
C LEU A 172 -2.38 -14.55 -5.55
N LYS A 173 -3.69 -14.78 -5.39
CA LYS A 173 -4.54 -14.02 -4.45
C LYS A 173 -4.07 -14.13 -3.00
N GLY A 174 -3.57 -15.31 -2.59
CA GLY A 174 -2.99 -15.51 -1.27
C GLY A 174 -1.75 -14.64 -1.03
N TYR A 175 -0.84 -14.56 -2.00
CA TYR A 175 0.33 -13.68 -1.91
C TYR A 175 -0.06 -12.21 -1.94
N VAL A 176 -0.98 -11.81 -2.81
CA VAL A 176 -1.52 -10.44 -2.86
C VAL A 176 -2.12 -10.06 -1.51
N TYR A 177 -2.98 -10.90 -0.94
CA TYR A 177 -3.57 -10.68 0.38
C TYR A 177 -2.48 -10.50 1.45
N MET A 178 -1.48 -11.37 1.51
CA MET A 178 -0.43 -11.27 2.52
C MET A 178 0.47 -10.03 2.36
N MET A 179 0.80 -9.64 1.13
CA MET A 179 1.53 -8.39 0.84
C MET A 179 0.70 -7.18 1.28
N GLU A 180 -0.59 -7.17 0.98
CA GLU A 180 -1.52 -6.14 1.41
C GLU A 180 -1.59 -6.06 2.94
N ARG A 181 -1.58 -7.19 3.66
CA ARG A 181 -1.49 -7.20 5.13
C ARG A 181 -0.16 -6.62 5.63
N ALA A 182 0.96 -6.91 4.97
CA ALA A 182 2.27 -6.35 5.33
C ALA A 182 2.30 -4.83 5.14
N LEU A 183 1.71 -4.33 4.05
CA LEU A 183 1.55 -2.90 3.80
C LEU A 183 0.67 -2.25 4.87
N ALA A 184 -0.46 -2.86 5.23
CA ALA A 184 -1.34 -2.37 6.30
C ALA A 184 -0.60 -2.23 7.64
N CYS A 185 0.17 -3.26 8.01
CA CYS A 185 0.94 -3.28 9.24
C CYS A 185 2.04 -2.20 9.23
N THR A 186 2.68 -1.97 8.09
CA THR A 186 3.70 -0.93 7.91
C THR A 186 3.07 0.45 8.00
N GLU A 187 2.02 0.72 7.23
CA GLU A 187 1.30 2.00 7.23
C GLU A 187 0.81 2.37 8.63
N ARG A 188 0.27 1.42 9.39
CA ARG A 188 -0.15 1.63 10.78
C ARG A 188 1.03 1.96 11.72
N LYS A 189 2.23 1.45 11.43
CA LYS A 189 3.41 1.64 12.28
C LYS A 189 4.17 2.92 11.93
N THR A 190 4.18 3.32 10.67
CA THR A 190 4.92 4.48 10.15
C THR A 190 4.04 5.69 9.83
N GLU A 191 2.72 5.58 10.03
CA GLU A 191 1.73 6.58 9.60
C GLU A 191 1.73 6.84 8.08
N GLY A 192 2.14 5.86 7.28
CA GLY A 192 2.19 5.95 5.82
C GLY A 192 3.46 6.57 5.25
N LEU A 193 4.50 6.74 6.08
CA LEU A 193 5.87 7.07 5.67
C LEU A 193 6.65 5.84 5.17
#